data_AF-A0A4Q1ZXW6-F1
#
_entry.id   AF-A0A4Q1ZXW6-F1
#
_cell.length_a   1.000
_cell.length_b   1.000
_cell.length_c   1.000
_cell.angle_alpha   90.00
_cell.angle_beta   90.00
_cell.angle_gamma   90.00
#
_symmetry.space_group_name_H-M   'P 1'
#
loop_
_entity.id
_entity.type
_entity.pdbx_description
1 polymer ?
#
loop_
_entity_poly.entity_id
_entity_poly.type
_entity_poly.pdbx_seq_one_letter_code
_entity_poly.pdbx_strand_id
1 'polypeptide(L)'
;MDMTSMILIGVVTSLMIGGAVAVHFYKKKNIAKLFEQVYESSKQVPKQKKNSFLLLMFKEAMTPPAKPVKSKDKSKGKGKGKSKAKPATTPNQSKFNNPKYVEIQLMQMAKVLKDNSIAKDKPMKQSLRLLKDYLAWEAEKNSQSKSA
;
A
#
# COMPACT_ATOMS: atom_id res chain seq x y z
N MET A 1 -23.68 37.82 16.93
CA MET A 1 -22.97 37.11 15.85
C MET A 1 -23.20 37.92 14.58
N ASP A 2 -22.14 38.51 14.05
CA ASP A 2 -22.26 39.37 12.87
C ASP A 2 -22.41 38.53 11.60
N MET A 3 -23.11 39.08 10.60
CA MET A 3 -23.36 38.42 9.31
C MET A 3 -22.05 37.96 8.65
N THR A 4 -20.98 38.75 8.80
CA THR A 4 -19.63 38.42 8.35
C THR A 4 -19.07 37.16 9.03
N SER A 5 -19.31 36.98 10.33
CA SER A 5 -18.90 35.78 11.07
C SER A 5 -19.66 34.54 10.62
N MET A 6 -20.96 34.65 10.32
CA MET A 6 -21.75 33.53 9.77
C MET A 6 -21.26 33.09 8.39
N ILE A 7 -20.97 34.03 7.49
CA ILE A 7 -20.44 33.71 6.16
C ILE A 7 -19.07 33.03 6.29
N LEU A 8 -18.19 33.55 7.15
CA LEU A 8 -16.86 32.97 7.36
C LEU A 8 -16.95 31.51 7.86
N ILE A 9 -17.85 31.25 8.83
CA ILE A 9 -18.08 29.89 9.35
C ILE A 9 -18.59 28.98 8.22
N GLY A 10 -19.57 29.41 7.43
CA GLY A 10 -20.10 28.63 6.31
C GLY A 10 -19.04 28.24 5.29
N VAL A 11 -18.18 29.20 4.90
CA VAL A 11 -17.09 28.95 3.94
C VAL A 11 -16.07 27.97 4.53
N VAL A 12 -15.62 28.17 5.77
CA VAL A 12 -14.63 27.29 6.42
C VAL A 12 -15.16 25.86 6.57
N THR A 13 -16.42 25.69 6.96
CA THR A 13 -17.05 24.37 7.08
C THR A 13 -17.16 23.68 5.73
N SER A 14 -17.56 24.40 4.67
CA SER A 14 -17.66 23.82 3.33
C SER A 14 -16.30 23.33 2.79
N LEU A 15 -15.22 24.09 3.03
CA LEU A 15 -13.85 23.74 2.65
C LEU A 15 -13.34 22.52 3.41
N MET A 16 -13.62 22.42 4.70
CA MET A 16 -13.26 21.25 5.52
C MET A 16 -13.94 19.97 5.00
N ILE A 17 -15.24 20.04 4.70
CA ILE A 17 -15.99 18.89 4.17
C ILE A 17 -15.46 18.51 2.78
N GLY A 18 -15.30 19.48 1.87
CA GLY A 18 -14.76 19.25 0.54
C GLY A 18 -13.36 18.63 0.55
N GLY A 19 -12.48 19.15 1.41
CA GLY A 19 -11.14 18.61 1.62
C GLY A 19 -11.15 17.18 2.14
N ALA A 20 -11.99 16.87 3.14
CA ALA A 20 -12.13 15.52 3.68
C ALA A 20 -12.60 14.51 2.63
N VAL A 21 -13.60 14.88 1.81
CA VAL A 21 -14.10 14.04 0.71
C VAL A 21 -13.04 13.80 -0.36
N ALA A 22 -12.33 14.85 -0.78
CA ALA A 22 -11.26 14.74 -1.76
C ALA A 22 -10.14 13.81 -1.29
N VAL A 23 -9.68 13.96 -0.04
CA VAL A 23 -8.67 13.07 0.56
C VAL A 23 -9.17 11.62 0.63
N HIS A 24 -10.44 11.41 0.98
CA HIS A 24 -11.03 10.08 1.04
C HIS A 24 -11.08 9.41 -0.35
N PHE A 25 -11.47 10.14 -1.39
CA PHE A 25 -11.46 9.64 -2.77
C PHE A 25 -10.05 9.34 -3.28
N TYR A 26 -9.08 10.20 -2.94
CA TYR A 26 -7.69 9.99 -3.34
C TYR A 26 -7.09 8.73 -2.70
N LYS A 27 -7.40 8.49 -1.42
CA LYS A 27 -7.02 7.24 -0.73
C LYS A 27 -7.63 6.02 -1.41
N LYS A 28 -8.92 6.05 -1.77
CA LYS A 28 -9.58 4.95 -2.48
C LYS A 28 -8.89 4.61 -3.81
N LYS A 29 -8.55 5.62 -4.63
CA LYS A 29 -7.86 5.40 -5.91
C LYS A 29 -6.49 4.75 -5.75
N ASN A 30 -5.74 5.13 -4.73
CA ASN A 30 -4.42 4.55 -4.47
C ASN A 30 -4.51 3.10 -3.96
N ILE A 31 -5.49 2.78 -3.13
CA ILE A 31 -5.73 1.42 -2.65
C ILE A 31 -6.17 0.51 -3.81
N ALA A 32 -7.06 0.98 -4.69
CA ALA A 32 -7.48 0.23 -5.87
C ALA A 32 -6.29 -0.11 -6.78
N LYS A 33 -5.40 0.84 -7.06
CA LYS A 33 -4.16 0.58 -7.82
C LYS A 33 -3.25 -0.43 -7.14
N LEU A 34 -3.11 -0.34 -5.82
CA LEU A 34 -2.36 -1.33 -5.04
C LEU A 34 -2.98 -2.72 -5.19
N PHE A 35 -4.30 -2.84 -5.09
CA PHE A 35 -5.01 -4.11 -5.24
C PHE A 35 -4.82 -4.69 -6.64
N GLU A 36 -4.90 -3.87 -7.70
CA GLU A 36 -4.63 -4.33 -9.07
C GLU A 36 -3.18 -4.79 -9.26
N GLN A 37 -2.21 -4.02 -8.78
CA GLN A 37 -0.79 -4.40 -8.87
C GLN A 37 -0.52 -5.73 -8.14
N VAL A 38 -1.11 -5.89 -6.95
CA VAL A 38 -0.97 -7.11 -6.15
C VAL A 38 -1.71 -8.27 -6.80
N TYR A 39 -2.89 -8.04 -7.39
CA TYR A 39 -3.67 -9.04 -8.13
C TYR A 39 -2.85 -9.62 -9.28
N GLU A 40 -2.29 -8.77 -10.15
CA GLU A 40 -1.44 -9.21 -11.27
C GLU A 40 -0.19 -9.95 -10.78
N SER A 41 0.46 -9.45 -9.73
CA SER A 41 1.64 -10.11 -9.14
C SER A 41 1.29 -11.49 -8.54
N SER A 42 0.10 -11.61 -7.95
CA SER A 42 -0.35 -12.85 -7.31
C SER A 42 -0.67 -13.97 -8.29
N LYS A 43 -0.94 -13.66 -9.57
CA LYS A 43 -1.19 -14.67 -10.61
C LYS A 43 0.03 -15.57 -10.85
N GLN A 44 1.24 -15.07 -10.58
CA GLN A 44 2.48 -15.82 -10.76
C GLN A 44 2.79 -16.75 -9.57
N VAL A 45 2.01 -16.68 -8.48
CA VAL A 45 2.27 -17.42 -7.25
C VAL A 45 1.35 -18.64 -7.15
N PRO A 46 1.86 -19.80 -6.69
CA PRO A 46 1.02 -20.98 -6.45
C PRO A 46 -0.14 -20.69 -5.49
N LYS A 47 -1.35 -21.19 -5.80
CA LYS A 47 -2.58 -20.95 -5.01
C LYS A 47 -2.40 -21.22 -3.51
N GLN A 48 -1.63 -22.24 -3.14
CA GLN A 48 -1.34 -22.61 -1.76
C GLN A 48 -0.64 -21.50 -0.95
N LYS A 49 0.20 -20.68 -1.60
CA LYS A 49 0.97 -19.60 -0.96
C LYS A 49 0.39 -18.21 -1.26
N LYS A 50 -0.75 -18.13 -1.98
CA LYS A 50 -1.34 -16.87 -2.44
C LYS A 50 -1.61 -15.91 -1.27
N ASN A 51 -2.32 -16.35 -0.23
CA ASN A 51 -2.69 -15.47 0.88
C ASN A 51 -1.48 -14.95 1.66
N SER A 52 -0.48 -15.80 1.87
CA SER A 52 0.78 -15.40 2.52
C SER A 52 1.55 -14.39 1.69
N PHE A 53 1.55 -14.55 0.37
CA PHE A 53 2.18 -13.62 -0.56
C PHE A 53 1.45 -12.27 -0.60
N LEU A 54 0.11 -12.28 -0.67
CA LEU A 54 -0.70 -11.07 -0.60
C LEU A 54 -0.43 -10.29 0.70
N LEU A 55 -0.41 -11.00 1.84
CA LEU A 55 -0.10 -10.39 3.13
C LEU A 55 1.29 -9.76 3.15
N LEU A 56 2.30 -10.44 2.60
CA LEU A 56 3.66 -9.93 2.47
C LEU A 56 3.70 -8.65 1.62
N MET A 57 3.03 -8.65 0.47
CA MET A 57 2.96 -7.48 -0.42
C MET A 57 2.30 -6.29 0.27
N PHE A 58 1.20 -6.50 1.00
CA PHE A 58 0.55 -5.44 1.76
C PHE A 58 1.39 -4.95 2.93
N LYS A 59 2.10 -5.84 3.63
CA LYS A 59 3.02 -5.47 4.70
C LYS A 59 4.14 -4.58 4.17
N GLU A 60 4.73 -4.92 3.03
CA GLU A 60 5.78 -4.11 2.40
C GLU A 60 5.26 -2.76 1.93
N ALA A 61 4.04 -2.69 1.40
CA ALA A 61 3.41 -1.42 1.03
C ALA A 61 3.11 -0.51 2.24
N MET A 62 2.84 -1.11 3.42
CA MET A 62 2.58 -0.39 4.67
C MET A 62 3.84 -0.10 5.48
N THR A 63 4.94 -0.79 5.17
CA THR A 63 6.24 -0.54 5.80
C THR A 63 6.80 0.72 5.16
N PRO A 64 7.00 1.81 5.94
CA PRO A 64 7.57 3.02 5.38
C PRO A 64 8.93 2.67 4.76
N PRO A 65 9.28 3.26 3.60
CA PRO A 65 10.63 3.11 3.06
C PRO A 65 11.58 3.44 4.20
N ALA A 66 12.44 2.49 4.56
CA ALA A 66 13.54 2.80 5.45
C ALA A 66 14.20 4.05 4.87
N LYS A 67 14.33 5.11 5.69
CA LYS A 67 14.89 6.41 5.30
C LYS A 67 16.01 6.16 4.29
N PRO A 68 16.04 6.86 3.14
CA PRO A 68 17.09 6.62 2.16
C PRO A 68 18.41 6.68 2.92
N VAL A 69 19.10 5.54 2.98
CA VAL A 69 20.49 5.53 3.39
C VAL A 69 21.10 6.50 2.40
N LYS A 70 21.48 7.68 2.89
CA LYS A 70 22.32 8.60 2.14
C LYS A 70 23.55 7.77 1.81
N SER A 71 23.55 7.16 0.63
CA SER A 71 24.76 6.65 0.01
C SER A 71 25.66 7.86 -0.04
N LYS A 72 26.60 7.89 0.90
CA LYS A 72 27.70 8.86 0.97
C LYS A 72 28.59 8.54 -0.22
N ASP A 73 28.09 8.83 -1.42
CA ASP A 73 28.85 8.74 -2.63
C ASP A 73 29.70 9.99 -2.69
N LYS A 74 30.95 9.80 -2.28
CA LYS A 74 31.99 10.82 -2.30
C LYS A 74 32.51 10.91 -3.73
N SER A 75 31.67 11.35 -4.67
CA SER A 75 32.10 11.60 -6.05
C SER A 75 31.92 13.08 -6.38
N LYS A 76 33.06 13.79 -6.37
CA LYS A 76 33.21 15.12 -6.97
C LYS A 76 32.86 15.00 -8.46
N GLY A 77 31.75 15.59 -8.89
CA GLY A 77 31.38 15.64 -10.30
C GLY A 77 30.28 16.66 -10.54
N LYS A 78 30.68 17.85 -10.98
CA LYS A 78 29.81 18.96 -11.39
C LYS A 78 28.99 18.51 -12.62
N GLY A 79 27.69 18.29 -12.46
CA GLY A 79 26.80 17.94 -13.58
C GLY A 79 25.34 18.14 -13.22
N LYS A 80 24.74 19.26 -13.67
CA LYS A 80 23.31 19.55 -13.60
C LYS A 80 22.54 18.52 -14.44
N GLY A 81 22.13 17.41 -13.82
CA GLY A 81 21.15 16.47 -14.37
C GLY A 81 19.86 16.55 -13.56
N LYS A 82 18.76 17.01 -14.20
CA LYS A 82 17.40 16.92 -13.64
C LYS A 82 17.05 15.44 -13.45
N SER A 83 17.20 14.93 -12.23
CA SER A 83 16.71 13.60 -11.87
C SER A 83 15.17 13.61 -11.93
N LYS A 84 14.61 13.09 -13.04
CA LYS A 84 13.22 12.66 -13.11
C LYS A 84 12.93 11.82 -11.87
N ALA A 85 11.95 12.22 -11.08
CA ALA A 85 11.41 11.42 -10.00
C ALA A 85 10.97 10.07 -10.59
N LYS A 86 11.80 9.04 -10.39
CA LYS A 86 11.49 7.67 -10.77
C LYS A 86 10.20 7.29 -10.01
N PRO A 87 9.17 6.77 -10.69
CA PRO A 87 7.90 6.45 -10.04
C PRO A 87 8.19 5.52 -8.87
N ALA A 88 7.50 5.74 -7.75
CA ALA A 88 7.62 5.03 -6.49
C ALA A 88 7.79 3.52 -6.70
N THR A 89 9.03 3.09 -6.87
CA THR A 89 9.37 1.68 -6.97
C THR A 89 9.34 1.20 -5.54
N THR A 90 8.44 0.26 -5.26
CA THR A 90 8.22 -0.33 -3.94
C THR A 90 9.58 -0.53 -3.25
N PRO A 91 9.79 0.02 -2.04
CA PRO A 91 11.10 0.09 -1.41
C PRO A 91 11.51 -1.27 -0.83
N ASN A 92 11.61 -2.31 -1.67
CA ASN A 92 12.19 -3.62 -1.32
C ASN A 92 12.31 -4.62 -2.49
N GLN A 93 12.15 -4.22 -3.76
CA GLN A 93 12.25 -5.16 -4.90
C GLN A 93 13.55 -5.99 -4.90
N SER A 94 14.69 -5.43 -4.45
CA SER A 94 15.95 -6.18 -4.35
C SER A 94 15.92 -7.34 -3.35
N LYS A 95 15.10 -7.27 -2.29
CA LYS A 95 14.94 -8.36 -1.31
C LYS A 95 14.08 -9.50 -1.85
N PHE A 96 13.13 -9.19 -2.73
CA PHE A 96 12.29 -10.19 -3.39
C PHE A 96 13.03 -11.01 -4.46
N ASN A 97 14.19 -10.53 -4.93
CA ASN A 97 15.05 -11.30 -5.83
C ASN A 97 15.76 -12.46 -5.11
N ASN A 98 15.76 -12.50 -3.76
CA ASN A 98 16.32 -13.62 -3.01
C ASN A 98 15.22 -14.65 -2.68
N PRO A 99 15.21 -15.82 -3.34
CA PRO A 99 14.13 -16.79 -3.17
C PRO A 99 14.06 -17.35 -1.74
N LYS A 100 15.20 -17.52 -1.06
CA LYS A 100 15.24 -18.01 0.33
C LYS A 100 14.59 -17.01 1.28
N TYR A 101 14.85 -15.72 1.07
CA TYR A 101 14.22 -14.67 1.88
C TYR A 101 12.71 -14.67 1.71
N VAL A 102 12.23 -14.71 0.47
CA VAL A 102 10.80 -14.75 0.16
C VAL A 102 10.15 -15.97 0.79
N GLU A 103 10.75 -17.15 0.68
CA GLU A 103 10.18 -18.36 1.25
C GLU A 103 10.03 -18.31 2.78
N ILE A 104 11.06 -17.83 3.49
CA ILE A 104 11.01 -17.63 4.94
C ILE A 104 9.91 -16.63 5.30
N GLN A 105 9.82 -15.52 4.57
CA GLN A 105 8.77 -14.53 4.80
C GLN A 105 7.37 -15.10 4.55
N LEU A 106 7.18 -15.91 3.51
CA LEU A 106 5.90 -16.57 3.21
C LEU A 106 5.50 -17.54 4.32
N MET A 107 6.45 -18.28 4.91
CA MET A 107 6.16 -19.14 6.07
C MET A 107 5.77 -18.31 7.29
N GLN A 108 6.45 -17.20 7.55
CA GLN A 108 6.10 -16.29 8.64
C GLN A 108 4.69 -15.71 8.44
N MET A 109 4.37 -15.24 7.23
CA MET A 109 3.04 -14.73 6.90
C MET A 109 1.99 -15.84 7.04
N ALA A 110 2.29 -17.08 6.65
CA ALA A 110 1.37 -18.20 6.83
C ALA A 110 1.08 -18.46 8.33
N LYS A 111 2.09 -18.32 9.19
CA LYS A 111 1.90 -18.45 10.64
C LYS A 111 1.01 -17.33 11.19
N VAL A 112 1.21 -16.10 10.73
CA VAL A 112 0.37 -14.95 11.12
C VAL A 112 -1.07 -15.10 10.63
N LEU A 113 -1.29 -15.66 9.44
CA LEU A 113 -2.63 -15.93 8.94
C LEU A 113 -3.38 -16.99 9.75
N LYS A 114 -2.66 -17.97 10.32
CA LYS A 114 -3.24 -18.98 11.22
C LYS A 114 -3.55 -18.39 12.59
N ASP A 115 -2.66 -17.56 13.11
CA ASP A 115 -2.83 -16.91 14.40
C ASP A 115 -2.54 -15.40 14.30
N ASN A 116 -3.62 -14.64 14.18
CA ASN A 116 -3.57 -13.19 14.05
C ASN A 116 -3.06 -12.49 15.33
N SER A 117 -3.01 -13.18 16.47
CA SER A 117 -2.48 -12.61 17.72
C SER A 117 -0.97 -12.38 17.65
N ILE A 118 -0.28 -13.07 16.73
CA ILE A 118 1.15 -12.91 16.45
C ILE A 118 1.44 -11.55 15.81
N ALA A 119 0.46 -10.98 15.08
CA ALA A 119 0.57 -9.66 14.45
C ALA A 119 0.46 -8.53 15.50
N LYS A 120 1.56 -8.29 16.22
CA LYS A 120 1.63 -7.23 17.24
C LYS A 120 1.87 -5.85 16.62
N ASP A 121 2.62 -5.79 15.53
CA ASP A 121 3.05 -4.54 14.92
C ASP A 121 1.92 -3.86 14.11
N LYS A 122 1.88 -2.52 14.17
CA LYS A 122 0.90 -1.70 13.44
C LYS A 122 0.85 -1.97 11.93
N PRO A 123 2.00 -2.06 11.20
CA PRO A 123 1.96 -2.33 9.76
C PRO A 123 1.40 -3.72 9.46
N MET A 124 1.68 -4.76 10.25
CA MET A 124 1.07 -6.08 10.08
C MET A 124 -0.44 -6.08 10.35
N LYS A 125 -0.91 -5.36 11.38
CA LYS A 125 -2.36 -5.21 11.62
C LYS A 125 -3.06 -4.52 10.45
N GLN A 126 -2.42 -3.50 9.88
CA GLN A 126 -2.92 -2.80 8.70
C GLN A 126 -2.90 -3.69 7.45
N SER A 127 -1.85 -4.48 7.24
CA SER A 127 -1.77 -5.41 6.10
C SER A 127 -2.81 -6.52 6.20
N LEU A 128 -3.11 -7.02 7.41
CA LEU A 128 -4.21 -7.97 7.63
C LEU A 128 -5.58 -7.36 7.29
N ARG A 129 -5.81 -6.08 7.65
CA ARG A 129 -7.03 -5.38 7.26
C ARG A 129 -7.13 -5.23 5.74
N LEU A 130 -6.05 -4.79 5.09
CA LEU A 130 -5.99 -4.68 3.63
C LEU A 130 -6.19 -6.02 2.93
N LEU A 131 -5.70 -7.11 3.51
CA LEU A 131 -5.93 -8.43 2.96
C LEU A 131 -7.42 -8.77 2.97
N LYS A 132 -8.15 -8.47 4.05
CA LYS A 132 -9.60 -8.67 4.11
C LYS A 132 -10.32 -7.80 3.08
N ASP A 133 -9.96 -6.53 3.00
CA ASP A 133 -10.54 -5.57 2.05
C ASP A 133 -10.26 -6.01 0.60
N TYR A 134 -9.06 -6.52 0.33
CA TYR A 134 -8.67 -7.07 -0.97
C TYR A 134 -9.47 -8.32 -1.34
N LEU A 135 -9.69 -9.24 -0.40
CA LEU A 135 -10.46 -10.45 -0.67
C LEU A 135 -11.93 -10.12 -1.01
N ALA A 136 -12.51 -9.13 -0.33
CA ALA A 136 -13.84 -8.63 -0.67
C ALA A 136 -13.85 -8.00 -2.08
N TRP A 137 -12.87 -7.15 -2.38
CA TRP A 137 -12.71 -6.55 -3.71
C TRP A 137 -12.47 -7.59 -4.82
N GLU A 138 -11.66 -8.63 -4.58
CA GLU A 138 -11.39 -9.70 -5.53
C GLU A 138 -12.66 -10.52 -5.80
N ALA A 139 -13.46 -10.80 -4.76
CA ALA A 139 -14.75 -11.47 -4.91
C ALA A 139 -15.74 -10.64 -5.74
N GLU A 140 -15.83 -9.33 -5.48
CA GLU A 140 -16.67 -8.41 -6.25
C GLU A 140 -16.21 -8.33 -7.72
N LYS A 141 -14.90 -8.19 -7.95
CA LYS A 141 -14.30 -8.14 -9.29
C LYS A 141 -14.58 -9.41 -10.10
N ASN A 142 -14.45 -10.59 -9.48
CA ASN A 142 -14.75 -11.87 -10.13
C ASN A 142 -16.25 -12.09 -10.33
N SER A 143 -17.11 -11.47 -9.53
CA SER A 143 -18.57 -11.53 -9.70
C SER A 143 -19.02 -10.67 -10.87
N GLN A 144 -18.49 -9.45 -10.97
CA GLN A 144 -18.74 -8.54 -12.09
C GLN A 144 -18.25 -9.11 -13.43
N SER A 145 -17.13 -9.84 -13.45
CA SER A 145 -16.63 -10.47 -14.67
C SER A 145 -17.39 -11.74 -15.11
N LYS A 146 -18.22 -12.31 -14.24
CA LYS A 146 -19.09 -13.47 -14.59
C LYS A 146 -20.49 -13.05 -15.04
N SER A 147 -20.88 -11.80 -14.78
CA SER A 147 -22.17 -11.21 -15.19
C SER A 147 -22.09 -10.38 -16.47
N ALA A 148 -20.94 -10.40 -17.17
CA ALA A 148 -20.71 -9.76 -18.47
C ALA A 148 -20.45 -10.85 -19.51
#